data_AF-A0AA87Z3J1-F1
#
_entry.id   AF-A0AA87Z3J1-F1
#
_cell.length_a   1.000
_cell.length_b   1.000
_cell.length_c   1.000
_cell.angle_alpha   90.00
_cell.angle_beta   90.00
_cell.angle_gamma   90.00
#
_symmetry.space_group_name_H-M   'P 1'
#
loop_
_entity.id
_entity.type
_entity.pdbx_description
1 polymer ?
#
loop_
_entity_poly.entity_id
_entity_poly.type
_entity_poly.pdbx_seq_one_letter_code
_entity_poly.pdbx_strand_id
1 'polypeptide(L)' 'MGINSLRVIDGSTFTISPGTNPQATLMMLGRYMGLKMLRERRESQCRFLPVQDSYVL' A
#
# COMPACT_ATOMS: atom_id res chain seq x y z
N MET A 1 5.95 -2.75 -20.89
CA MET A 1 5.73 -1.28 -20.85
C MET A 1 4.71 -0.99 -19.76
N GLY A 2 4.98 -0.02 -18.89
CA GLY A 2 4.08 0.37 -17.79
C GLY A 2 4.34 1.83 -17.40
N ILE A 3 3.44 2.43 -16.63
CA ILE A 3 3.55 3.84 -16.19
C ILE A 3 4.08 3.87 -14.76
N ASN A 4 5.19 4.58 -14.54
CA ASN A 4 5.74 4.78 -13.21
C ASN A 4 4.82 5.67 -12.37
N SER A 5 4.72 5.40 -11.06
CA SER A 5 3.99 6.20 -10.07
C SER A 5 2.47 6.33 -10.27
N LEU A 6 1.87 5.56 -11.19
CA LEU A 6 0.41 5.50 -11.37
C LEU A 6 -0.18 4.28 -10.63
N ARG A 7 -1.29 4.48 -9.91
CA ARG A 7 -2.02 3.41 -9.23
C ARG A 7 -3.53 3.64 -9.38
N VAL A 8 -4.27 2.58 -9.68
CA VAL A 8 -5.74 2.56 -9.70
C VAL A 8 -6.19 1.63 -8.57
N ILE A 9 -6.98 2.15 -7.63
CA ILE A 9 -7.53 1.39 -6.51
C ILE A 9 -9.04 1.62 -6.46
N ASP A 10 -9.78 0.83 -7.23
CA ASP A 10 -11.24 0.86 -7.29
C ASP A 10 -11.80 -0.50 -7.77
N GLY A 11 -13.11 -0.56 -7.98
CA GLY A 11 -13.81 -1.78 -8.41
C GLY A 11 -13.42 -2.25 -9.81
N SER A 12 -12.86 -1.37 -10.66
CA SER A 12 -12.45 -1.72 -12.03
C SER A 12 -11.30 -2.73 -12.06
N THR A 13 -10.60 -2.89 -10.93
CA THR A 13 -9.51 -3.86 -10.76
C THR A 13 -9.99 -5.30 -10.56
N PHE A 14 -11.30 -5.53 -10.43
CA PHE A 14 -11.88 -6.86 -10.28
C PHE A 14 -12.72 -7.24 -11.51
N THR A 15 -12.55 -8.46 -12.00
CA THR A 15 -13.39 -9.03 -13.08
C THR A 15 -14.71 -9.59 -12.57
N ILE A 16 -14.75 -9.93 -11.28
CA ILE A 16 -15.95 -10.38 -10.55
C ILE A 16 -16.11 -9.56 -9.29
N SER A 17 -17.36 -9.34 -8.90
CA SER A 17 -17.68 -8.60 -7.69
C SER A 17 -17.14 -9.31 -6.44
N PRO A 18 -16.28 -8.67 -5.62
CA PRO A 18 -15.71 -9.31 -4.45
C PRO A 18 -16.71 -9.36 -3.29
N GLY A 19 -16.95 -10.57 -2.75
CA GLY A 19 -17.88 -10.80 -1.65
C GLY A 19 -19.34 -10.51 -2.00
N THR A 20 -20.22 -10.62 -1.01
CA THR A 20 -21.66 -10.31 -1.17
C THR A 20 -21.97 -8.82 -1.03
N ASN A 21 -21.09 -8.07 -0.36
CA ASN A 21 -21.15 -6.61 -0.23
C ASN A 21 -19.84 -5.98 -0.75
N PRO A 22 -19.78 -5.60 -2.04
CA PRO A 22 -18.55 -5.17 -2.70
C PRO A 22 -18.00 -3.86 -2.14
N GLN A 23 -18.90 -3.00 -1.64
CA GLN A 23 -18.53 -1.74 -1.03
C GLN A 23 -17.60 -1.94 0.17
N ALA A 24 -17.89 -2.92 1.04
CA ALA A 24 -17.06 -3.21 2.20
C ALA A 24 -15.63 -3.61 1.80
N THR A 25 -15.50 -4.42 0.74
CA THR A 25 -14.18 -4.81 0.22
C THR A 25 -13.44 -3.64 -0.41
N LEU A 26 -14.10 -2.78 -1.18
CA LEU A 26 -13.46 -1.57 -1.72
C LEU A 26 -12.97 -0.62 -0.62
N MET A 27 -13.78 -0.41 0.43
CA MET A 27 -13.39 0.43 1.57
C MET A 27 -12.15 -0.12 2.28
N MET A 28 -12.10 -1.43 2.50
CA MET A 28 -10.93 -2.12 3.07
C MET A 28 -9.71 -1.96 2.15
N LEU A 29 -9.88 -2.20 0.84
CA LEU A 29 -8.80 -2.15 -0.14
C LEU A 29 -8.15 -0.75 -0.21
N GLY A 30 -8.95 0.31 -0.21
CA GLY A 30 -8.47 1.68 -0.19
C GLY A 30 -7.55 1.95 1.01
N ARG A 31 -7.98 1.55 2.21
CA ARG A 31 -7.16 1.68 3.43
C ARG A 31 -5.89 0.83 3.35
N TYR A 32 -6.00 -0.41 2.92
CA TYR A 32 -4.86 -1.33 2.80
C TYR A 32 -3.78 -0.77 1.87
N MET A 33 -4.16 -0.33 0.68
CA MET A 33 -3.22 0.25 -0.29
C MET A 33 -2.63 1.56 0.21
N GLY A 34 -3.41 2.38 0.90
CA GLY A 34 -2.92 3.57 1.62
C GLY A 34 -1.78 3.24 2.59
N LEU A 35 -1.98 2.25 3.46
CA LEU A 35 -0.99 1.81 4.43
C LEU A 35 0.25 1.19 3.77
N LYS A 36 0.06 0.40 2.70
CA LYS A 36 1.15 -0.20 1.93
C LYS A 36 2.05 0.88 1.33
N MET A 37 1.49 1.91 0.70
CA MET A 37 2.27 3.02 0.17
C MET A 37 3.04 3.79 1.26
N LEU A 38 2.46 3.98 2.45
CA LEU A 38 3.16 4.63 3.56
C LEU A 38 4.34 3.78 4.05
N ARG A 39 4.15 2.46 4.15
CA ARG A 39 5.21 1.52 4.49
C ARG A 39 6.35 1.55 3.48
N GLU A 40 6.04 1.49 2.18
CA GLU A 40 7.04 1.56 1.11
C GLU A 40 7.84 2.87 1.14
N ARG A 41 7.19 4.01 1.47
CA ARG A 41 7.87 5.29 1.68
C ARG A 41 8.82 5.25 2.89
N ARG A 42 8.38 4.70 4.02
CA ARG A 42 9.23 4.55 5.22
C ARG A 42 10.42 3.64 4.97
N GLU A 43 10.24 2.50 4.31
CA GLU A 43 11.33 1.58 3.97
C GLU A 43 12.32 2.23 2.99
N SER A 44 11.82 3.06 2.06
CA SER A 44 12.68 3.81 1.15
C SER A 44 13.46 4.92 1.85
N GLN A 45 12.90 5.55 2.90
CA GLN A 45 13.64 6.50 3.74
C GLN A 45 14.65 5.81 4.67
N CYS A 46 14.30 4.67 5.26
CA CYS A 46 15.19 3.90 6.14
C CYS A 46 16.42 3.38 5.38
N ARG A 47 16.29 3.07 4.08
CA ARG A 47 17.45 2.74 3.23
C ARG A 47 18.49 3.85 3.09
N PHE A 48 18.16 5.10 3.43
CA PHE A 48 19.08 6.24 3.34
C PHE A 48 19.65 6.69 4.68
N LEU A 49 19.11 6.19 5.80
CA LEU A 49 19.71 6.41 7.11
C LEU A 49 20.58 5.19 7.45
N PRO A 50 21.91 5.33 7.65
CA PRO A 50 22.68 4.25 8.22
C PRO A 50 22.01 3.89 9.55
N VAL A 51 21.67 2.62 9.68
CA VAL A 51 21.11 2.04 10.91
C VAL A 51 22.08 2.33 12.05
N GLN A 52 21.81 3.39 12.82
CA GLN A 52 22.36 3.55 14.16
C GLN A 52 21.45 2.73 15.08
N ASP A 53 21.61 1.40 15.05
CA ASP A 53 21.18 0.53 16.14
C ASP A 53 22.16 0.70 17.32
N SER A 54 22.20 1.90 17.87
CA SER A 54 22.78 2.17 19.18
C SER A 54 21.63 2.46 20.15
N TYR A 55 21.75 1.90 21.36
CA TYR A 55 20.84 1.98 22.51
C TYR A 55 19.81 0.84 22.62
N VAL A 56 20.33 -0.39 22.76
CA VAL A 56 19.85 -1.25 23.84
C VAL A 56 20.80 -1.02 25.03
N LEU A 57 20.30 -0.35 26.07
CA LEU A 57 20.79 -0.48 27.44
C LEU A 57 20.05 -1.65 28.09
#